data_AF-A0A7J6RN97-F1
#
_entry.id   AF-A0A7J6RN97-F1
#
_cell.length_a   1.000
_cell.length_b   1.000
_cell.length_c   1.000
_cell.angle_alpha   90.00
_cell.angle_beta   90.00
_cell.angle_gamma   90.00
#
_symmetry.space_group_name_H-M   'P 1'
#
loop_
_entity.id
_entity.type
_entity.pdbx_description
1 polymer ?
#
loop_
_entity_poly.entity_id
_entity_poly.type
_entity_poly.pdbx_seq_one_letter_code
_entity_poly.pdbx_strand_id
1 'polypeptide(L)'
;MGNSESRAVLSDYLDELGQCDLAVDTEAAPLKEEFWNTIFDTPLSVEEVFEIITPEWVRNLRDERPYNMQFLLRKIVGKVEEVCSTGLAEHQQAEGGGSRELTLGQRTEALQCVRLLTRIAPFLLEDVDAEGTLTLLWHAGGLVVRDCGDSVVVEPAPPPTERSTNGKDE
;
A
#
# COMPACT_ATOMS: atom_id res chain seq x y z
N MET A 1 6.03 -13.19 -25.44
CA MET A 1 5.27 -12.06 -26.01
C MET A 1 3.95 -11.88 -25.24
N GLY A 2 4.01 -11.66 -23.92
CA GLY A 2 2.82 -11.52 -23.06
C GLY A 2 2.90 -10.38 -22.04
N ASN A 3 4.04 -9.72 -21.89
CA ASN A 3 4.23 -8.72 -20.82
C ASN A 3 3.77 -7.31 -21.22
N SER A 4 3.62 -7.01 -22.52
CA SER A 4 3.27 -5.66 -22.98
C SER A 4 1.84 -5.27 -22.62
N GLU A 5 0.91 -6.23 -22.64
CA GLU A 5 -0.47 -6.03 -22.21
C GLU A 5 -0.55 -5.85 -20.68
N SER A 6 0.10 -6.74 -19.92
CA SER A 6 0.26 -6.64 -18.47
C SER A 6 0.86 -5.30 -18.01
N ARG A 7 1.87 -4.80 -18.74
CA ARG A 7 2.50 -3.50 -18.50
C ARG A 7 1.56 -2.33 -18.74
N ALA A 8 0.80 -2.36 -19.84
CA ALA A 8 -0.17 -1.31 -20.15
C ALA A 8 -1.26 -1.24 -19.07
N VAL A 9 -1.77 -2.40 -18.67
CA VAL A 9 -2.77 -2.51 -17.60
C VAL A 9 -2.25 -1.95 -16.28
N LEU A 10 -1.02 -2.28 -15.85
CA LEU A 10 -0.45 -1.68 -14.64
C LEU A 10 -0.28 -0.16 -14.76
N SER A 11 0.17 0.33 -15.92
CA SER A 11 0.30 1.77 -16.17
C SER A 11 -1.03 2.48 -15.99
N ASP A 12 -2.10 1.95 -16.59
CA ASP A 12 -3.45 2.53 -16.52
C ASP A 12 -3.95 2.60 -15.06
N TYR A 13 -3.71 1.55 -14.27
CA TYR A 13 -4.09 1.53 -12.85
C TYR A 13 -3.30 2.54 -12.01
N LEU A 14 -2.00 2.71 -12.27
CA LEU A 14 -1.18 3.69 -11.56
C LEU A 14 -1.50 5.13 -11.96
N ASP A 15 -1.87 5.34 -13.22
CA ASP A 15 -2.39 6.62 -13.70
C ASP A 15 -3.73 6.93 -13.03
N GLU A 16 -4.63 5.94 -12.91
CA GLU A 16 -5.89 6.11 -12.18
C GLU A 16 -5.65 6.45 -10.70
N LEU A 17 -4.74 5.75 -10.02
CA LEU A 17 -4.34 6.06 -8.64
C LEU A 17 -3.75 7.47 -8.50
N GLY A 18 -3.00 7.92 -9.51
CA GLY A 18 -2.44 9.26 -9.58
C GLY A 18 -3.45 10.35 -9.96
N GLN A 19 -4.62 10.00 -10.49
CA GLN A 19 -5.63 10.93 -11.00
C GLN A 19 -6.92 10.99 -10.16
N CYS A 20 -7.26 9.96 -9.40
CA CYS A 20 -8.36 9.99 -8.44
C CYS A 20 -7.98 10.65 -7.11
N ASP A 21 -8.94 11.26 -6.44
CA ASP A 21 -8.79 11.71 -5.04
C ASP A 21 -9.54 10.73 -4.15
N LEU A 22 -8.83 9.79 -3.53
CA LEU A 22 -9.47 8.76 -2.70
C LEU A 22 -10.09 9.31 -1.41
N ALA A 23 -9.80 10.55 -1.04
CA ALA A 23 -10.48 11.20 0.07
C ALA A 23 -11.91 11.61 -0.30
N VAL A 24 -12.12 11.99 -1.56
CA VAL A 24 -13.40 12.54 -2.04
C VAL A 24 -14.20 11.50 -2.83
N ASP A 25 -13.52 10.75 -3.69
CA ASP A 25 -14.15 9.76 -4.57
C ASP A 25 -14.28 8.40 -3.87
N THR A 26 -15.44 8.21 -3.26
CA THR A 26 -15.81 6.98 -2.55
C THR A 26 -16.07 5.77 -3.45
N GLU A 27 -16.13 5.96 -4.77
CA GLU A 27 -16.38 4.89 -5.75
C GLU A 27 -15.17 4.60 -6.66
N ALA A 28 -14.05 5.28 -6.40
CA ALA A 28 -12.81 5.17 -7.15
C ALA A 28 -12.35 3.71 -7.27
N ALA A 29 -11.84 3.29 -8.43
CA ALA A 29 -11.42 1.91 -8.63
C ALA A 29 -10.34 1.43 -7.64
N PRO A 30 -9.37 2.25 -7.18
CA PRO A 30 -8.41 1.82 -6.17
C PRO A 30 -9.04 1.43 -4.82
N LEU A 31 -10.32 1.71 -4.57
CA LEU A 31 -11.03 1.23 -3.38
C LEU A 31 -11.49 -0.23 -3.50
N LYS A 32 -11.51 -0.78 -4.72
CA LYS A 32 -11.98 -2.15 -5.02
C LYS A 32 -10.81 -3.13 -4.96
N GLU A 33 -11.03 -4.35 -4.47
CA GLU A 33 -9.93 -5.32 -4.32
C GLU A 33 -9.42 -5.84 -5.68
N GLU A 34 -10.27 -5.88 -6.69
CA GLU A 34 -9.91 -6.33 -8.04
C GLU A 34 -8.80 -5.47 -8.68
N PHE A 35 -8.78 -4.17 -8.32
CA PHE A 35 -7.73 -3.23 -8.70
C PHE A 35 -6.35 -3.73 -8.20
N TRP A 36 -6.28 -4.12 -6.93
CA TRP A 36 -5.03 -4.53 -6.30
C TRP A 36 -4.60 -5.95 -6.68
N ASN A 37 -5.55 -6.87 -6.86
CA ASN A 37 -5.24 -8.22 -7.33
C ASN A 37 -4.50 -8.16 -8.66
N THR A 38 -4.93 -7.31 -9.58
CA THR A 38 -4.25 -7.15 -10.87
C THR A 38 -2.81 -6.63 -10.70
N ILE A 39 -2.57 -5.67 -9.80
CA ILE A 39 -1.23 -5.14 -9.53
C ILE A 39 -0.30 -6.22 -8.96
N PHE A 40 -0.77 -7.00 -7.98
CA PHE A 40 0.08 -7.98 -7.28
C PHE A 40 0.23 -9.31 -8.04
N ASP A 41 -0.78 -9.73 -8.80
CA ASP A 41 -0.75 -10.99 -9.55
C ASP A 41 0.02 -10.87 -10.86
N THR A 42 0.22 -9.65 -11.38
CA THR A 42 0.89 -9.43 -12.65
C THR A 42 2.41 -9.62 -12.54
N PRO A 43 3.00 -10.60 -13.25
CA PRO A 43 4.42 -10.89 -13.16
C PRO A 43 5.25 -9.93 -14.04
N LEU A 44 5.59 -8.77 -13.50
CA LEU A 44 6.53 -7.82 -14.13
C LEU A 44 7.97 -8.02 -13.70
N SER A 45 8.93 -7.63 -14.55
CA SER A 45 10.34 -7.50 -14.18
C SER A 45 10.58 -6.24 -13.35
N VAL A 46 11.77 -6.12 -12.74
CA VAL A 46 12.12 -4.91 -11.98
C VAL A 46 12.26 -3.70 -12.91
N GLU A 47 12.79 -3.92 -14.12
CA GLU A 47 12.94 -2.89 -15.15
C GLU A 47 11.57 -2.37 -15.60
N GLU A 48 10.60 -3.26 -15.83
CA GLU A 48 9.23 -2.89 -16.19
C GLU A 48 8.59 -2.03 -15.08
N VAL A 49 8.72 -2.44 -13.82
CA VAL A 49 8.20 -1.65 -12.68
C VAL A 49 8.86 -0.28 -12.62
N PHE A 50 10.18 -0.17 -12.86
CA PHE A 50 10.91 1.08 -12.74
C PHE A 50 10.64 2.04 -13.91
N GLU A 51 10.32 1.50 -15.07
CA GLU A 51 9.88 2.28 -16.23
C GLU A 51 8.46 2.83 -16.04
N ILE A 52 7.55 2.05 -15.46
CA ILE A 52 6.16 2.48 -15.22
C ILE A 52 6.11 3.46 -14.04
N ILE A 53 6.70 3.10 -12.90
CA ILE A 53 6.73 3.94 -11.71
C ILE A 53 7.92 4.88 -11.82
N THR A 54 7.71 6.09 -12.31
CA THR A 54 8.77 7.08 -12.44
C THR A 54 9.05 7.77 -11.09
N PRO A 55 10.24 8.36 -10.89
CA PRO A 55 10.53 9.13 -9.67
C PRO A 55 9.58 10.30 -9.50
N GLU A 56 9.21 10.95 -10.60
CA GLU A 56 8.28 12.08 -10.64
C GLU A 56 6.88 11.66 -10.21
N TRP A 57 6.38 10.52 -10.70
CA TRP A 57 5.09 9.98 -10.25
C TRP A 57 5.06 9.75 -8.74
N VAL A 58 6.14 9.19 -8.15
CA VAL A 58 6.21 8.96 -6.70
C VAL A 58 6.19 10.28 -5.92
N ARG A 59 6.95 11.28 -6.37
CA ARG A 59 6.97 12.61 -5.72
C ARG A 59 5.62 13.30 -5.82
N ASN A 60 4.99 13.29 -7.00
CA ASN A 60 3.67 13.89 -7.19
C ASN A 60 2.62 13.19 -6.32
N LEU A 61 2.63 11.86 -6.24
CA LEU A 61 1.71 11.14 -5.38
C LEU A 61 1.97 11.43 -3.89
N ARG A 62 3.24 11.55 -3.47
CA ARG A 62 3.62 11.92 -2.09
C ARG A 62 3.15 13.34 -1.74
N ASP A 63 3.42 14.31 -2.60
CA ASP A 63 3.27 15.74 -2.29
C ASP A 63 1.85 16.24 -2.54
N GLU A 64 1.21 15.79 -3.63
CA GLU A 64 -0.13 16.26 -4.02
C GLU A 64 -1.25 15.37 -3.46
N ARG A 65 -0.98 14.08 -3.23
CA ARG A 65 -2.00 13.09 -2.85
C ARG A 65 -1.51 12.13 -1.75
N PRO A 66 -1.09 12.66 -0.60
CA PRO A 66 -0.47 11.86 0.45
C PRO A 66 -1.40 10.77 1.01
N TYR A 67 -2.72 10.97 0.96
CA TYR A 67 -3.69 9.92 1.32
C TYR A 67 -3.68 8.73 0.35
N ASN A 68 -3.54 8.98 -0.97
CA ASN A 68 -3.40 7.92 -1.96
C ASN A 68 -2.07 7.17 -1.77
N MET A 69 -0.98 7.90 -1.51
CA MET A 69 0.31 7.28 -1.18
C MET A 69 0.19 6.38 0.06
N GLN A 70 -0.48 6.85 1.11
CA GLN A 70 -0.74 6.04 2.30
C GLN A 70 -1.52 4.77 1.97
N PHE A 71 -2.57 4.90 1.17
CA PHE A 71 -3.43 3.79 0.79
C PHE A 71 -2.64 2.74 0.01
N LEU A 72 -1.80 3.15 -0.94
CA LEU A 72 -0.87 2.30 -1.67
C LEU A 72 0.08 1.55 -0.72
N LEU A 73 0.74 2.26 0.20
CA LEU A 73 1.66 1.65 1.16
C LEU A 73 0.95 0.63 2.06
N ARG A 74 -0.25 0.94 2.54
CA ARG A 74 -1.06 0.00 3.34
C ARG A 74 -1.45 -1.24 2.56
N LYS A 75 -1.81 -1.10 1.28
CA LYS A 75 -2.12 -2.24 0.41
C LYS A 75 -0.91 -3.13 0.17
N ILE A 76 0.27 -2.53 -0.06
CA ILE A 76 1.52 -3.29 -0.18
C ILE A 76 1.85 -4.03 1.12
N VAL A 77 1.81 -3.35 2.27
CA VAL A 77 2.09 -3.96 3.57
C VAL A 77 1.10 -5.07 3.89
N GLY A 78 -0.20 -4.83 3.72
CA GLY A 78 -1.23 -5.84 3.94
C GLY A 78 -1.04 -7.09 3.06
N LYS A 79 -0.61 -6.91 1.81
CA LYS A 79 -0.29 -8.04 0.94
C LYS A 79 0.94 -8.82 1.40
N VAL A 80 1.99 -8.12 1.87
CA VAL A 80 3.16 -8.79 2.48
C VAL A 80 2.75 -9.58 3.73
N GLU A 81 1.92 -8.99 4.60
CA GLU A 81 1.40 -9.66 5.80
C GLU A 81 0.58 -10.90 5.45
N GLU A 82 -0.25 -10.85 4.41
CA GLU A 82 -1.03 -11.98 3.92
C GLU A 82 -0.12 -13.13 3.43
N VAL A 83 0.89 -12.82 2.61
CA VAL A 83 1.83 -13.82 2.10
C VAL A 83 2.66 -14.43 3.24
N CYS A 84 3.08 -13.62 4.21
CA CYS A 84 3.80 -14.12 5.39
C CYS A 84 2.91 -14.98 6.29
N SER A 85 1.66 -14.55 6.54
CA SER A 85 0.73 -15.24 7.44
C SER A 85 0.28 -16.59 6.88
N THR A 86 0.05 -16.68 5.57
CA THR A 86 -0.26 -17.96 4.91
C THR A 86 0.90 -18.95 5.03
N GLY A 87 2.14 -18.49 4.82
CA GLY A 87 3.33 -19.32 5.06
C GLY A 87 3.47 -19.81 6.50
N LEU A 88 3.05 -19.02 7.48
CA LEU A 88 3.14 -19.36 8.92
C LEU A 88 1.98 -20.23 9.43
N ALA A 89 0.74 -19.98 9.02
CA ALA A 89 -0.43 -20.74 9.44
C ALA A 89 -0.37 -22.20 8.94
N GLU A 90 0.12 -22.39 7.72
CA GLU A 90 0.34 -23.73 7.15
C GLU A 90 1.53 -24.45 7.78
N HIS A 91 2.52 -23.71 8.32
CA HIS A 91 3.62 -24.29 9.11
C HIS A 91 3.14 -24.90 10.43
N GLN A 92 2.09 -24.34 11.05
CA GLN A 92 1.53 -24.86 12.30
C GLN A 92 0.67 -26.11 12.11
N GLN A 93 0.12 -26.32 10.91
CA GLN A 93 -0.73 -27.47 10.58
C GLN A 93 0.07 -28.66 10.01
N ALA A 94 1.31 -28.44 9.57
CA ALA A 94 2.19 -29.52 9.12
C ALA A 94 2.84 -30.22 10.32
N GLU A 95 2.45 -31.46 10.60
CA GLU A 95 3.14 -32.36 11.53
C GLU A 95 4.57 -32.62 11.04
N GLY A 96 5.51 -31.73 11.36
CA GLY A 96 6.90 -31.84 10.92
C GLY A 96 7.65 -30.53 10.70
N GLY A 97 7.32 -29.43 11.38
CA GLY A 97 8.23 -28.29 11.65
C GLY A 97 9.08 -27.79 10.47
N GLY A 98 8.55 -27.84 9.25
CA GLY A 98 9.27 -27.50 8.03
C GLY A 98 8.62 -26.29 7.37
N SER A 99 9.42 -25.25 7.10
CA SER A 99 9.02 -24.13 6.26
C SER A 99 8.55 -24.66 4.91
N ARG A 100 7.25 -24.58 4.63
CA ARG A 100 6.71 -24.95 3.31
C ARG A 100 7.04 -23.85 2.32
N GLU A 101 7.43 -24.24 1.11
CA GLU A 101 7.70 -23.30 0.04
C GLU A 101 6.42 -22.55 -0.37
N LEU A 102 6.54 -21.22 -0.54
CA LEU A 102 5.48 -20.39 -1.12
C LEU A 102 5.05 -20.94 -2.48
N THR A 103 3.77 -20.85 -2.82
CA THR A 103 3.27 -21.15 -4.16
C THR A 103 3.84 -20.16 -5.20
N LEU A 104 3.72 -20.49 -6.49
CA LEU A 104 4.18 -19.58 -7.56
C LEU A 104 3.46 -18.21 -7.49
N GLY A 105 2.15 -18.20 -7.20
CA GLY A 105 1.37 -16.96 -7.04
C GLY A 105 1.89 -16.10 -5.90
N GLN A 106 1.99 -16.69 -4.69
CA GLN A 106 2.51 -15.98 -3.50
C GLN A 106 3.94 -15.45 -3.69
N ARG A 107 4.80 -16.17 -4.43
CA ARG A 107 6.14 -15.67 -4.78
C ARG A 107 6.05 -14.45 -5.70
N THR A 108 5.16 -14.47 -6.69
CA THR A 108 4.93 -13.34 -7.59
C THR A 108 4.43 -12.12 -6.82
N GLU A 109 3.41 -12.29 -5.97
CA GLU A 109 2.85 -11.23 -5.13
C GLU A 109 3.91 -10.62 -4.20
N ALA A 110 4.69 -11.45 -3.51
CA ALA A 110 5.78 -10.99 -2.65
C ALA A 110 6.85 -10.22 -3.43
N LEU A 111 7.25 -10.73 -4.61
CA LEU A 111 8.21 -10.05 -5.47
C LEU A 111 7.69 -8.71 -5.98
N GLN A 112 6.40 -8.60 -6.33
CA GLN A 112 5.80 -7.32 -6.70
C GLN A 112 5.85 -6.34 -5.53
N CYS A 113 5.45 -6.76 -4.33
CA CYS A 113 5.53 -5.90 -3.13
C CYS A 113 6.96 -5.37 -2.91
N VAL A 114 7.96 -6.24 -2.96
CA VAL A 114 9.37 -5.86 -2.79
C VAL A 114 9.82 -4.89 -3.89
N ARG A 115 9.46 -5.13 -5.15
CA ARG A 115 9.81 -4.24 -6.28
C ARG A 115 9.17 -2.86 -6.14
N LEU A 116 7.88 -2.81 -5.81
CA LEU A 116 7.16 -1.56 -5.56
C LEU A 116 7.82 -0.77 -4.42
N LEU A 117 8.07 -1.40 -3.27
CA LEU A 117 8.75 -0.75 -2.14
C LEU A 117 10.15 -0.28 -2.50
N THR A 118 10.93 -1.10 -3.19
CA THR A 118 12.28 -0.74 -3.64
C THR A 118 12.25 0.48 -4.56
N ARG A 119 11.19 0.62 -5.36
CA ARG A 119 11.03 1.75 -6.26
C ARG A 119 10.53 3.01 -5.55
N ILE A 120 9.58 2.87 -4.63
CA ILE A 120 8.91 4.00 -3.96
C ILE A 120 9.77 4.57 -2.83
N ALA A 121 10.36 3.72 -1.99
CA ALA A 121 11.00 4.14 -0.75
C ALA A 121 12.11 5.21 -0.91
N PRO A 122 13.01 5.14 -1.92
CA PRO A 122 14.04 6.16 -2.09
C PRO A 122 13.46 7.56 -2.31
N PHE A 123 12.38 7.68 -3.08
CA PHE A 123 11.74 8.96 -3.38
C PHE A 123 10.82 9.42 -2.25
N LEU A 124 10.24 8.48 -1.50
CA LEU A 124 9.48 8.81 -0.32
C LEU A 124 10.35 9.46 0.77
N LEU A 125 11.60 9.00 0.89
CA LEU A 125 12.57 9.41 1.90
C LEU A 125 13.56 10.48 1.40
N GLU A 126 13.28 11.14 0.28
CA GLU A 126 14.14 12.25 -0.20
C GLU A 126 14.14 13.44 0.77
N ASP A 127 12.99 13.70 1.39
CA ASP A 127 12.83 14.71 2.43
C ASP A 127 12.25 14.05 3.68
N VAL A 128 13.15 13.53 4.52
CA VAL A 128 12.81 12.80 5.75
C VAL A 128 12.24 13.70 6.84
N ASP A 129 12.46 15.01 6.74
CA ASP A 129 12.01 15.99 7.74
C ASP A 129 10.70 16.69 7.32
N ALA A 130 10.20 16.43 6.11
CA ALA A 130 8.91 16.93 5.65
C ALA A 130 7.77 16.40 6.54
N GLU A 131 6.95 17.31 7.06
CA GLU A 131 5.82 17.00 7.96
C GLU A 131 4.84 15.98 7.34
N GLY A 132 4.61 16.06 6.02
CA GLY A 132 3.80 15.10 5.29
C GLY A 132 4.38 13.69 5.31
N THR A 133 5.68 13.55 5.04
CA THR A 133 6.40 12.26 5.08
C THR A 133 6.41 11.68 6.50
N LEU A 134 6.66 12.52 7.50
CA LEU A 134 6.63 12.13 8.91
C LEU A 134 5.24 11.62 9.32
N THR A 135 4.20 12.33 8.92
CA THR A 135 2.81 11.94 9.18
C THR A 135 2.47 10.60 8.51
N LEU A 136 2.87 10.45 7.25
CA LEU A 136 2.57 9.28 6.44
C LEU A 136 3.20 7.99 6.99
N LEU A 137 4.45 8.07 7.46
CA LEU A 137 5.24 6.89 7.81
C LEU A 137 5.35 6.63 9.31
N TRP A 138 5.31 7.66 10.17
CA TRP A 138 5.56 7.53 11.60
C TRP A 138 4.40 7.96 12.51
N HIS A 139 3.34 8.58 11.97
CA HIS A 139 2.17 8.94 12.78
C HIS A 139 1.24 7.75 13.01
N ALA A 140 0.88 7.51 14.27
CA ALA A 140 -0.03 6.42 14.62
C ALA A 140 -1.41 6.66 13.99
N GLY A 141 -1.84 5.76 13.11
CA GLY A 141 -3.08 5.91 12.34
C GLY A 141 -2.93 6.70 11.03
N GLY A 142 -1.79 7.36 10.81
CA GLY A 142 -1.47 8.10 9.58
C GLY A 142 -2.47 9.23 9.30
N LEU A 143 -2.82 9.42 8.03
CA LEU A 143 -3.83 10.36 7.54
C LEU A 143 -5.23 9.75 7.59
N VAL A 144 -6.20 10.56 8.00
CA VAL A 144 -7.63 10.24 7.99
C VAL A 144 -8.39 11.24 7.16
N VAL A 145 -9.48 10.78 6.58
CA VAL A 145 -10.42 11.60 5.81
C VAL A 145 -11.54 12.03 6.74
N ARG A 146 -11.75 13.33 6.87
CA ARG A 146 -12.84 13.90 7.65
C ARG A 146 -13.79 14.64 6.75
N ASP A 147 -15.04 14.20 6.74
CA ASP A 147 -16.13 14.92 6.08
C ASP A 147 -16.66 16.02 7.01
N CYS A 148 -16.46 17.28 6.59
CA CYS A 148 -16.93 18.48 7.28
C CYS A 148 -18.23 19.04 6.66
N GLY A 149 -18.93 18.25 5.84
CA GLY A 149 -20.16 18.61 5.14
C GLY A 149 -19.91 19.36 3.84
N ASP A 150 -19.36 20.57 3.92
CA ASP A 150 -19.07 21.41 2.73
C ASP A 150 -17.68 21.13 2.12
N SER A 151 -16.84 20.37 2.83
CA SER A 151 -15.50 20.00 2.36
C SER A 151 -15.03 18.71 3.00
N VAL A 152 -14.19 17.99 2.27
CA VAL A 152 -13.44 16.86 2.78
C VAL A 152 -12.03 17.33 3.12
N VAL A 153 -11.58 17.03 4.33
CA VAL A 153 -10.24 17.39 4.81
C VAL A 153 -9.44 16.12 5.08
N VAL A 154 -8.22 16.07 4.57
CA VAL A 154 -7.23 15.04 4.91
C VAL A 154 -6.35 15.58 6.02
N GLU A 155 -6.40 14.98 7.20
CA GLU A 155 -5.64 15.43 8.37
C GLU A 155 -4.96 14.24 9.09
N PRO A 156 -3.91 14.48 9.89
CA PRO A 156 -3.33 13.44 10.73
C PRO A 156 -4.38 12.87 11.70
N ALA A 157 -4.35 11.55 11.90
CA ALA A 157 -5.22 10.86 12.85
C ALA A 157 -5.09 11.49 14.25
N PRO A 158 -6.17 11.58 15.03
CA PRO A 158 -6.04 12.01 16.42
C PRO A 158 -5.16 11.03 17.20
N PRO A 159 -4.38 11.50 18.18
CA PRO A 159 -3.55 10.62 19.00
C PRO A 159 -4.44 9.54 19.66
N PRO A 160 -3.94 8.30 19.79
CA PRO A 160 -4.68 7.25 20.45
C PRO A 160 -5.02 7.71 21.86
N THR A 161 -6.31 7.86 22.14
CA THR A 161 -6.78 8.16 23.48
C THR A 161 -6.47 6.94 24.33
N GLU A 162 -5.57 7.08 25.31
CA GLU A 162 -5.31 6.03 26.29
C GLU A 162 -6.66 5.60 26.86
N ARG A 163 -7.07 4.34 26.60
CA ARG A 163 -8.22 3.76 27.26
C ARG A 163 -7.95 3.90 28.75
N SER A 164 -8.68 4.79 29.42
CA SER A 164 -8.75 4.80 30.87
C SER A 164 -9.16 3.40 31.30
N THR A 165 -8.21 2.65 31.83
CA THR A 165 -8.45 1.44 32.60
C THR A 165 -9.13 1.89 33.89
N ASN A 166 -10.38 2.32 33.80
CA ASN A 166 -11.19 2.53 34.98
C ASN A 166 -11.52 1.14 35.50
N GLY A 167 -10.87 0.82 36.63
CA GLY A 167 -11.06 -0.40 37.37
C GLY A 167 -12.53 -0.67 37.62
N LYS A 168 -12.88 -1.94 37.44
CA LYS A 168 -13.93 -2.58 38.21
C LYS A 168 -13.29 -3.76 38.93
N ASP A 169 -12.61 -3.43 40.02
CA ASP A 169 -12.68 -4.29 41.20
C ASP A 169 -14.02 -3.98 41.85
N GLU A 170 -15.01 -4.85 41.63
CA GLU A 170 -16.16 -5.10 42.52
C GLU A 170 -16.59 -6.56 42.39
#